data_AF-A0A8J6Y2R3-F1
#
_entry.id   AF-A0A8J6Y2R3-F1
#
_cell.length_a   1.000
_cell.length_b   1.000
_cell.length_c   1.000
_cell.angle_alpha   90.00
_cell.angle_beta   90.00
_cell.angle_gamma   90.00
#
_symmetry.space_group_name_H-M   'P 1'
#
loop_
_entity.id
_entity.type
_entity.pdbx_description
1 polymer ?
#
loop_
_entity_poly.entity_id
_entity_poly.type
_entity_poly.pdbx_seq_one_letter_code
_entity_poly.pdbx_strand_id
1 'polypeptide(L)'
;MLSDNSMTVADKIRILAEETGAPSVFVAQVRSLFETKKISLKDDCSPYITALEEAFRREAAIRRDTLIASDNLARLQENFANLGARYKEQLSRLQRARKTVAPRTKRRSSDPGPDNRSYYSRKESETLPMVPGPKEVQ
;
A
#
# COMPACT_ATOMS: atom_id res chain seq x y z
N MET A 1 -25.43 -49.63 -22.09
CA MET A 1 -25.72 -48.18 -21.98
C MET A 1 -24.69 -47.61 -21.03
N LEU A 2 -23.62 -47.04 -21.57
CA LEU A 2 -22.56 -46.41 -20.80
C LEU A 2 -23.00 -44.98 -20.49
N SER A 3 -23.25 -44.71 -19.22
CA SER A 3 -23.45 -43.35 -18.75
C SER A 3 -22.11 -42.61 -18.90
N ASP A 4 -21.96 -41.79 -19.94
CA ASP A 4 -20.89 -40.80 -20.01
C ASP A 4 -21.11 -39.81 -18.86
N ASN A 5 -20.51 -40.10 -17.70
CA ASN A 5 -20.33 -39.15 -16.60
C ASN A 5 -19.24 -38.14 -16.99
N SER A 6 -19.35 -37.52 -18.18
CA SER A 6 -18.44 -36.47 -18.60
C SER A 6 -18.78 -35.20 -17.82
N MET A 7 -17.78 -34.66 -17.14
CA MET A 7 -17.92 -33.47 -16.33
C MET A 7 -18.05 -32.27 -17.25
N THR A 8 -19.19 -31.59 -17.19
CA THR A 8 -19.44 -30.45 -18.09
C THR A 8 -18.64 -29.22 -17.67
N VAL A 9 -18.41 -28.31 -18.61
CA VAL A 9 -17.79 -27.00 -18.32
C VAL A 9 -18.58 -26.26 -17.23
N ALA A 10 -19.92 -26.29 -17.28
CA ALA A 10 -20.77 -25.69 -16.26
C ALA A 10 -20.52 -26.26 -14.86
N ASP A 11 -20.40 -27.59 -14.75
CA ASP A 11 -20.17 -28.27 -13.48
C ASP A 11 -18.79 -27.94 -12.91
N LYS A 12 -17.75 -27.93 -13.75
CA LYS A 12 -16.40 -27.54 -13.31
C LYS A 12 -16.33 -26.08 -12.87
N ILE A 13 -16.97 -25.16 -13.60
CA ILE A 13 -17.07 -23.75 -13.19
C ILE A 13 -17.75 -23.62 -11.83
N ARG A 14 -18.85 -24.36 -11.59
CA ARG A 14 -19.54 -24.33 -10.28
C ARG A 14 -18.63 -24.83 -9.16
N ILE A 15 -18.01 -26.00 -9.35
CA ILE A 15 -17.11 -26.61 -8.35
C ILE A 15 -15.94 -25.68 -8.03
N LEU A 16 -15.27 -25.12 -9.05
CA LEU A 16 -14.16 -24.19 -8.84
C LEU A 16 -14.61 -22.89 -8.15
N ALA A 17 -15.81 -22.40 -8.46
CA ALA A 17 -16.35 -21.22 -7.79
C ALA A 17 -16.59 -21.47 -6.30
N GLU A 18 -17.11 -22.65 -5.94
CA GLU A 18 -17.32 -23.07 -4.55
C GLU A 18 -15.97 -23.26 -3.82
N GLU A 19 -15.02 -23.97 -4.44
CA GLU A 19 -13.70 -24.26 -3.85
C GLU A 19 -12.87 -23.00 -3.60
N THR A 20 -12.91 -22.04 -4.53
CA THR A 20 -12.11 -20.80 -4.44
C THR A 20 -12.87 -19.64 -3.80
N GLY A 21 -14.16 -19.78 -3.53
CA GLY A 21 -15.02 -18.71 -3.08
C GLY A 21 -15.05 -17.54 -4.07
N ALA A 22 -15.10 -17.84 -5.37
CA ALA A 22 -15.09 -16.82 -6.41
C ALA A 22 -16.38 -16.00 -6.43
N PRO A 23 -16.33 -14.69 -6.66
CA PRO A 23 -17.51 -13.85 -6.71
C PRO A 23 -18.40 -14.21 -7.92
N SER A 24 -19.71 -14.07 -7.76
CA SER A 24 -20.70 -14.39 -8.81
C SER A 24 -20.46 -13.61 -10.11
N VAL A 25 -19.96 -12.38 -10.02
CA VAL A 25 -19.60 -11.54 -11.17
C VAL A 25 -18.48 -12.18 -12.00
N PHE A 26 -17.44 -12.71 -11.35
CA PHE A 26 -16.35 -13.39 -12.04
C PHE A 26 -16.87 -14.68 -12.71
N VAL A 27 -17.69 -15.45 -12.02
CA VAL A 27 -18.32 -16.67 -12.58
C VAL A 27 -19.15 -16.33 -13.83
N ALA A 28 -19.91 -15.24 -13.81
CA ALA A 28 -20.67 -14.76 -14.96
C ALA A 28 -19.76 -14.35 -16.12
N GLN A 29 -18.64 -13.67 -15.85
CA GLN A 29 -17.66 -13.31 -16.88
C GLN A 29 -17.02 -14.54 -17.53
N VAL A 30 -16.64 -15.55 -16.73
CA VAL A 30 -16.09 -16.81 -17.25
C VAL A 30 -17.14 -17.50 -18.13
N ARG A 31 -18.40 -17.61 -17.70
CA ARG A 31 -19.48 -18.19 -18.53
C ARG A 31 -19.68 -17.42 -19.83
N SER A 32 -19.72 -16.09 -19.76
CA SER A 32 -19.84 -15.21 -20.93
C SER A 32 -18.67 -15.37 -21.90
N LEU A 33 -17.45 -15.66 -21.41
CA LEU A 33 -16.29 -15.92 -22.26
C LEU A 33 -16.51 -17.19 -23.13
N PHE A 34 -17.02 -18.27 -22.53
CA PHE A 34 -17.35 -19.50 -23.27
C PHE A 34 -18.46 -19.26 -24.30
N GLU A 35 -19.50 -18.53 -23.92
CA GLU A 35 -20.59 -18.14 -24.84
C GLU A 35 -20.06 -17.31 -26.02
N THR A 36 -19.18 -16.36 -25.76
CA THR A 36 -18.54 -15.51 -26.79
C THR A 36 -17.70 -16.34 -27.76
N LYS A 37 -17.08 -17.42 -27.27
CA LYS A 37 -16.31 -18.36 -28.09
C LYS A 37 -17.17 -19.45 -28.74
N LYS A 38 -18.50 -19.39 -28.59
CA LYS A 38 -19.47 -20.38 -29.09
C LYS A 38 -19.19 -21.80 -28.57
N ILE A 39 -18.61 -21.91 -27.37
CA ILE A 39 -18.39 -23.19 -26.69
C ILE A 39 -19.58 -23.41 -25.75
N SER A 40 -20.24 -24.56 -25.85
CA SER A 40 -21.39 -24.84 -25.01
C SER A 40 -20.93 -25.20 -23.61
N LEU A 41 -21.60 -24.64 -22.60
CA LEU A 41 -21.31 -24.97 -21.19
C LEU A 41 -21.66 -26.43 -20.84
N LYS A 42 -22.40 -27.12 -21.70
CA LYS A 42 -22.72 -28.54 -21.58
C LYS A 42 -21.68 -29.46 -22.22
N ASP A 43 -20.71 -28.90 -22.93
CA ASP A 43 -19.63 -29.67 -23.55
C ASP A 43 -18.69 -30.22 -22.48
N ASP A 44 -17.90 -31.22 -22.87
CA ASP A 44 -16.87 -31.81 -22.02
C ASP A 44 -15.85 -30.75 -21.57
N CYS A 45 -15.56 -30.73 -20.27
CA CYS A 45 -14.64 -29.77 -19.68
C CYS A 45 -13.18 -30.11 -19.92
N SER A 46 -12.83 -31.36 -20.26
CA SER A 46 -11.45 -31.86 -20.33
C SER A 46 -10.43 -30.92 -20.99
N PRO A 47 -10.73 -30.28 -22.14
CA PRO A 47 -9.78 -29.37 -22.81
C PRO A 47 -9.48 -28.07 -22.03
N TYR A 48 -10.35 -27.71 -21.10
CA TYR A 48 -10.35 -26.41 -20.43
C TYR A 48 -10.02 -26.50 -18.94
N ILE A 49 -9.88 -27.70 -18.37
CA ILE A 49 -9.70 -27.92 -16.93
C ILE A 49 -8.53 -27.10 -16.38
N THR A 50 -7.36 -27.18 -17.02
CA THR A 50 -6.15 -26.50 -16.55
C THR A 50 -6.30 -24.98 -16.59
N ALA A 51 -6.86 -24.45 -17.68
CA ALA A 51 -7.09 -23.02 -17.84
C ALA A 51 -8.13 -22.48 -16.82
N LEU A 52 -9.19 -23.24 -16.56
CA LEU A 52 -10.20 -22.90 -15.56
C LEU A 52 -9.57 -22.91 -14.16
N GLU A 53 -8.87 -23.97 -13.78
CA GLU A 53 -8.21 -24.07 -12.47
C GLU A 53 -7.22 -22.92 -12.24
N GLU A 54 -6.42 -22.58 -13.25
CA GLU A 54 -5.49 -21.47 -13.16
C GLU A 54 -6.21 -20.12 -13.04
N ALA A 55 -7.27 -19.90 -13.81
CA ALA A 55 -8.05 -18.66 -13.75
C ALA A 55 -8.68 -18.45 -12.37
N PHE A 56 -9.34 -19.47 -11.82
CA PHE A 56 -9.96 -19.40 -10.49
C PHE A 56 -8.92 -19.26 -9.38
N ARG A 57 -7.76 -19.93 -9.49
CA ARG A 57 -6.66 -19.78 -8.53
C ARG A 57 -6.07 -18.37 -8.56
N ARG A 58 -5.86 -17.81 -9.74
CA ARG A 58 -5.35 -16.44 -9.92
C ARG A 58 -6.33 -15.42 -9.35
N GLU A 59 -7.61 -15.56 -9.62
CA GLU A 59 -8.65 -14.69 -9.05
C GLU A 59 -8.65 -14.75 -7.51
N ALA A 60 -8.53 -15.94 -6.93
CA ALA A 60 -8.42 -16.08 -5.48
C ALA A 60 -7.15 -15.41 -4.90
N ALA A 61 -6.01 -15.54 -5.57
CA ALA A 61 -4.76 -14.88 -5.17
C ALA A 61 -4.88 -13.35 -5.23
N ILE A 62 -5.39 -12.80 -6.34
CA ILE A 62 -5.58 -11.36 -6.51
C ILE A 62 -6.51 -10.79 -5.43
N ARG A 63 -7.63 -11.46 -5.12
CA ARG A 63 -8.52 -11.02 -4.04
C ARG A 63 -7.84 -11.04 -2.68
N ARG A 64 -7.05 -12.08 -2.39
CA ARG A 64 -6.29 -12.15 -1.14
C ARG A 64 -5.30 -11.00 -1.03
N ASP A 65 -4.55 -10.73 -2.10
CA ASP A 65 -3.53 -9.68 -2.12
C ASP A 65 -4.15 -8.29 -2.02
N THR A 66 -5.29 -8.06 -2.68
CA THR A 66 -6.02 -6.78 -2.56
C THR A 66 -6.57 -6.55 -1.16
N LEU A 67 -7.07 -7.59 -0.48
CA LEU A 67 -7.46 -7.51 0.93
C LEU A 67 -6.27 -7.14 1.82
N ILE A 68 -5.13 -7.80 1.65
CA ILE A 68 -3.90 -7.49 2.41
C ILE A 68 -3.44 -6.05 2.15
N ALA A 69 -3.44 -5.62 0.89
CA ALA A 69 -3.07 -4.25 0.52
C ALA A 69 -4.01 -3.22 1.15
N SER A 70 -5.31 -3.51 1.20
CA SER A 70 -6.29 -2.63 1.84
C SER A 70 -6.10 -2.51 3.36
N ASP A 71 -5.79 -3.63 4.04
CA ASP A 71 -5.50 -3.62 5.48
C ASP A 71 -4.20 -2.87 5.77
N ASN A 72 -3.16 -3.09 4.96
CA ASN A 72 -1.91 -2.35 5.08
C ASN A 72 -2.11 -0.84 4.87
N LEU A 73 -2.96 -0.45 3.91
CA LEU A 73 -3.30 0.96 3.69
C LEU A 73 -4.01 1.56 4.90
N ALA A 74 -4.97 0.85 5.49
CA ALA A 74 -5.66 1.30 6.70
C ALA A 74 -4.68 1.51 7.87
N ARG A 75 -3.75 0.58 8.08
CA ARG A 75 -2.69 0.70 9.11
C ARG A 75 -1.76 1.88 8.85
N LEU A 76 -1.39 2.13 7.59
CA LEU A 76 -0.57 3.30 7.24
C LEU A 76 -1.30 4.61 7.54
N GLN A 77 -2.60 4.70 7.20
CA GLN A 77 -3.41 5.87 7.52
C GLN A 77 -3.47 6.14 9.02
N GLU A 78 -3.66 5.09 9.83
CA GLU A 78 -3.63 5.19 11.30
C GLU A 78 -2.26 5.67 11.80
N ASN A 79 -1.17 5.11 11.28
CA ASN A 79 0.18 5.52 11.64
C ASN A 79 0.44 7.00 11.32
N PHE A 80 0.01 7.48 10.15
CA PHE A 80 0.14 8.89 9.79
C PHE A 80 -0.71 9.80 10.68
N ALA A 81 -1.92 9.38 11.04
CA ALA A 81 -2.76 10.12 11.99
C ALA A 81 -2.08 10.25 13.36
N ASN A 82 -1.54 9.15 13.87
CA ASN A 82 -0.80 9.10 15.14
C ASN A 82 0.48 9.96 15.09
N LEU A 83 1.23 9.88 14.00
CA LEU A 83 2.42 10.70 13.78
C LEU A 83 2.06 12.19 13.77
N GLY A 84 1.01 12.58 13.05
CA GLY A 84 0.51 13.95 13.00
C GLY A 84 0.07 14.47 14.37
N ALA A 85 -0.59 13.63 15.17
CA ALA A 85 -0.97 13.98 16.54
C ALA A 85 0.27 14.24 17.42
N ARG A 86 1.29 13.37 17.34
CA ARG A 86 2.56 13.53 18.07
C ARG A 86 3.31 14.80 17.66
N TYR A 87 3.35 15.12 16.37
CA TYR A 87 3.98 16.36 15.89
C TYR A 87 3.25 17.60 16.40
N LYS A 88 1.91 17.61 16.37
CA LYS A 88 1.12 18.72 16.94
C LYS A 88 1.42 18.88 18.43
N GLU A 89 1.52 17.79 19.16
CA GLU A 89 1.89 17.80 20.58
C GLU A 89 3.30 18.39 20.78
N GLN A 90 4.30 17.90 20.06
CA GLN A 90 5.67 18.41 20.14
C GLN A 90 5.76 19.89 19.78
N LEU A 91 5.06 20.34 18.74
CA LEU A 91 5.00 21.75 18.37
C LEU A 91 4.39 22.58 19.51
N SER A 92 3.31 22.10 20.12
CA SER A 92 2.67 22.78 21.25
C SER A 92 3.62 22.88 22.47
N ARG A 93 4.38 21.82 22.75
CA ARG A 93 5.40 21.79 23.82
C ARG A 93 6.52 22.79 23.53
N LEU A 94 7.03 22.83 22.29
CA LEU A 94 8.04 23.80 21.86
C LEU A 94 7.54 25.24 21.94
N GLN A 95 6.30 25.50 21.53
CA GLN A 95 5.69 26.84 21.65
C GLN A 95 5.55 27.26 23.13
N ARG A 96 5.15 26.34 24.01
CA ARG A 96 5.11 26.59 25.46
C ARG A 96 6.50 26.87 26.01
N ALA A 97 7.50 26.05 25.67
CA ALA A 97 8.89 26.26 26.07
C ALA A 97 9.45 27.60 25.57
N ARG A 98 9.15 28.00 24.33
CA ARG A 98 9.51 29.32 23.80
C ARG A 98 8.87 30.45 24.63
N LYS A 99 7.59 30.31 25.01
CA LYS A 99 6.90 31.28 25.87
C LYS A 99 7.46 31.34 27.29
N THR A 100 7.99 30.25 27.83
CA THR A 100 8.63 30.26 29.16
C THR A 100 10.07 30.79 29.11
N VAL A 101 10.78 30.63 28.00
CA VAL A 101 12.13 31.19 27.79
C VAL A 101 12.09 32.68 27.42
N ALA A 102 11.05 33.15 26.72
CA ALA A 102 10.82 34.58 26.45
C ALA A 102 9.79 35.14 27.46
N PRO A 103 10.20 35.75 28.60
CA PRO A 103 11.12 36.88 28.67
C PRO A 103 12.08 36.82 29.87
N ARG A 104 13.38 36.58 29.62
CA ARG A 104 14.45 36.84 30.60
C ARG A 104 15.57 37.75 30.08
N THR A 105 15.39 38.34 28.90
CA THR A 105 16.34 39.27 28.25
C THR A 105 15.89 40.74 28.26
N LYS A 106 14.96 41.13 29.13
CA LYS A 106 14.69 42.55 29.43
C LYS A 106 14.87 42.79 30.92
N ARG A 107 16.13 42.96 31.35
CA ARG A 107 16.61 43.81 32.47
C ARG A 107 17.95 43.26 32.99
N ARG A 108 19.05 43.74 32.40
CA ARG A 108 20.23 44.31 33.08
C ARG A 108 21.40 44.36 32.11
N SER A 109 21.56 45.52 31.49
CA SER A 109 22.86 46.07 31.11
C SER A 109 22.64 47.52 30.75
N SER A 110 22.42 48.35 31.77
CA SER A 110 22.87 49.73 31.70
C SER A 110 24.38 49.70 31.85
N ASP A 111 25.09 49.54 30.73
CA ASP A 111 26.52 49.81 30.62
C ASP A 111 26.81 50.19 29.16
N PRO A 112 27.26 51.43 28.87
CA PRO A 112 27.63 51.83 27.54
C PRO A 112 29.10 51.47 27.30
N GLY A 113 29.37 50.29 26.74
CA GLY A 113 30.68 49.92 26.22
C GLY A 113 30.67 49.90 24.70
N PRO A 114 31.49 50.71 23.99
CA PRO A 114 31.58 50.64 22.55
C PRO A 114 32.60 49.55 22.19
N ASP A 115 32.19 48.51 21.46
CA ASP A 115 33.03 48.04 20.36
C ASP A 115 32.28 47.18 19.34
N ASN A 116 32.29 47.67 18.11
CA ASN A 116 31.82 46.99 16.92
C ASN A 116 32.81 45.88 16.55
N ARG A 117 32.46 44.62 16.81
CA ARG A 117 33.08 43.49 16.10
C ARG A 117 32.01 42.66 15.40
N SER A 118 32.03 42.77 14.08
CA SER A 118 31.13 42.14 13.13
C SER A 118 31.08 40.62 13.31
N TYR A 119 29.88 40.09 13.53
CA TYR A 119 29.58 38.68 13.33
C TYR A 119 29.55 38.40 11.82
N TYR A 120 30.70 38.07 11.23
CA TYR A 120 30.70 37.28 10.01
C TYR A 120 30.35 35.84 10.38
N SER A 121 29.13 35.45 10.04
CA SER A 121 28.66 34.07 10.09
C SER A 121 29.56 33.24 9.14
N ARG A 122 30.42 32.39 9.69
CA ARG A 122 31.08 31.34 8.92
C ARG A 122 29.97 30.40 8.46
N LYS A 123 29.66 30.37 7.16
CA LYS A 123 28.83 29.31 6.58
C LYS A 123 29.61 28.01 6.76
N GLU A 124 29.26 27.22 7.76
CA GLU A 124 29.61 25.81 7.77
C GLU A 124 28.89 25.19 6.59
N SER A 125 29.66 24.87 5.55
CA SER A 125 29.24 23.93 4.53
C SER A 125 28.97 22.60 5.23
N GLU A 126 27.70 22.26 5.43
CA GLU A 126 27.27 20.90 5.75
C GLU A 126 27.74 19.99 4.62
N THR A 127 28.90 19.36 4.79
CA THR A 127 29.24 18.10 4.14
C THR A 127 28.21 17.08 4.60
N LEU A 128 27.12 16.95 3.85
CA LEU A 128 26.23 15.80 3.94
C LEU A 128 27.07 14.55 3.63
N PRO A 129 27.02 13.47 4.43
CA PRO A 129 27.66 12.22 4.06
C PRO A 129 26.98 11.71 2.78
N MET A 130 27.75 11.65 1.69
CA MET A 130 27.30 11.16 0.40
C MET A 130 27.06 9.65 0.52
N VAL A 131 25.81 9.22 0.46
CA VAL A 131 25.45 7.79 0.42
C VAL A 131 25.81 7.26 -0.98
N PRO A 132 26.63 6.20 -1.11
CA PRO A 132 26.96 5.64 -2.41
C PRO A 132 25.69 5.12 -3.10
N GLY A 133 25.45 5.60 -4.33
CA GLY A 133 24.39 5.07 -5.19
C GLY A 133 24.67 3.62 -5.61
N PRO A 134 23.63 2.89 -6.06
CA PRO A 134 23.77 1.48 -6.45
C PRO A 134 24.76 1.36 -7.63
N LYS A 135 25.69 0.42 -7.51
CA LYS A 135 26.61 0.09 -8.61
C LYS A 135 25.81 -0.58 -9.72
N GLU A 136 25.85 0.00 -10.91
CA GLU A 136 25.36 -0.69 -12.11
C GLU A 136 26.16 -1.97 -12.31
N VAL A 137 25.44 -3.09 -12.35
CA VAL A 137 25.99 -4.41 -12.65
C VAL A 137 26.03 -4.51 -14.18
N GLN A 138 27.23 -4.64 -14.74
CA GLN A 138 27.42 -5.13 -16.11
C GLN A 138 27.43 -6.64 -16.10
#